data_AF-A0A0U4VQ11-F1
#
_entry.id   AF-A0A0U4VQ11-F1
#
_cell.length_a   1.000
_cell.length_b   1.000
_cell.length_c   1.000
_cell.angle_alpha   90.00
_cell.angle_beta   90.00
_cell.angle_gamma   90.00
#
_symmetry.space_group_name_H-M   'P 1'
#
loop_
_entity.id
_entity.type
_entity.pdbx_description
1 polymer ?
#
loop_
_entity_poly.entity_id
_entity_poly.type
_entity_poly.pdbx_seq_one_letter_code
_entity_poly.pdbx_strand_id
1 'polypeptide(L)'
;MSKALLSSLVLVSAVTLAACDKTSEDHARDAQTHAQHAQEKAAEGKVDRASQEQAKAAEDRAQANGAAATEGRHTPPDSAVPGYIKTPAKENP
;
A
#
# COMPACT_ATOMS: atom_id res chain seq x y z
N MET A 1 -23.31 -11.84 -16.69
CA MET A 1 -21.88 -12.14 -16.48
C MET A 1 -21.36 -11.19 -15.40
N SER A 2 -21.59 -11.49 -14.13
CA SER A 2 -21.11 -10.66 -13.00
C SER A 2 -19.89 -11.33 -12.39
N LYS A 3 -18.72 -11.13 -13.03
CA LYS A 3 -17.44 -11.74 -12.62
C LYS A 3 -16.32 -10.71 -12.72
N ALA A 4 -16.40 -9.72 -11.86
CA ALA A 4 -15.31 -8.83 -11.43
C ALA A 4 -15.95 -8.12 -10.23
N LEU A 5 -15.49 -8.27 -8.99
CA LEU A 5 -14.15 -7.92 -8.54
C LEU A 5 -13.87 -8.79 -7.30
N LEU A 6 -13.15 -9.90 -7.47
CA LEU A 6 -12.55 -10.63 -6.35
C LEU A 6 -11.29 -9.87 -5.94
N SER A 7 -11.45 -8.81 -5.17
CA SER A 7 -10.35 -8.11 -4.51
C SER A 7 -10.03 -8.81 -3.20
N SER A 8 -9.36 -9.96 -3.26
CA SER A 8 -8.76 -10.59 -2.08
C SER A 8 -7.42 -9.91 -1.78
N LEU A 9 -7.49 -8.71 -1.22
CA LEU A 9 -6.35 -7.96 -0.69
C LEU A 9 -6.08 -8.47 0.74
N VAL A 10 -5.36 -9.58 0.88
CA VAL A 10 -4.80 -9.96 2.19
C VAL A 10 -3.47 -9.23 2.32
N LEU A 11 -3.49 -8.03 2.90
CA LEU A 11 -2.26 -7.40 3.38
C LEU A 11 -1.97 -7.90 4.79
N VAL A 12 -0.86 -8.63 4.91
CA VAL A 12 -0.28 -8.98 6.19
C VAL A 12 0.45 -7.72 6.70
N SER A 13 -0.18 -7.02 7.64
CA SER A 13 0.41 -5.87 8.32
C SER A 13 1.29 -6.36 9.47
N ALA A 14 2.53 -6.72 9.16
CA ALA A 14 3.54 -6.95 10.19
C ALA A 14 4.01 -5.59 10.74
N VAL A 15 3.40 -5.20 11.87
CA VAL A 15 3.76 -4.04 12.68
C VAL A 15 5.24 -4.10 13.07
N THR A 16 6.02 -3.10 12.65
CA THR A 16 7.27 -2.74 13.35
C THR A 16 7.24 -1.25 13.66
N LEU A 17 7.35 -0.95 14.95
CA LEU A 17 7.25 0.37 15.55
C LEU A 17 8.46 1.24 15.16
N ALA A 18 8.30 2.11 14.17
CA ALA A 18 9.15 3.29 14.03
C ALA A 18 8.39 4.39 13.27
N ALA A 19 7.94 5.41 14.02
CA ALA A 19 7.07 6.52 13.64
C ALA A 19 5.59 6.14 13.42
N CYS A 20 4.70 6.84 14.12
CA CYS A 20 3.25 6.81 13.91
C CYS A 20 2.84 7.50 12.59
N ASP A 21 3.66 7.38 11.55
CA ASP A 21 3.39 7.96 10.24
C ASP A 21 2.57 6.97 9.40
N LYS A 22 1.70 7.48 8.53
CA LYS A 22 0.79 6.65 7.75
C LYS A 22 1.60 5.80 6.75
N THR A 23 1.16 4.56 6.56
CA THR A 23 1.80 3.67 5.58
C THR A 23 1.45 4.11 4.14
N SER A 24 2.19 3.60 3.15
CA SER A 24 1.79 3.78 1.75
C SER A 24 0.35 3.32 1.49
N GLU A 25 -0.12 2.27 2.18
CA GLU A 25 -1.47 1.77 1.95
C GLU A 25 -2.52 2.72 2.52
N ASP A 26 -2.30 3.28 3.70
CA ASP A 26 -3.22 4.26 4.30
C ASP A 26 -3.40 5.47 3.38
N HIS A 27 -2.30 6.02 2.86
CA HIS A 27 -2.35 7.12 1.89
C HIS A 27 -3.06 6.70 0.58
N ALA A 28 -2.88 5.46 0.12
CA ALA A 28 -3.58 4.97 -1.07
C ALA A 28 -5.10 4.84 -0.83
N ARG A 29 -5.54 4.44 0.38
CA ARG A 29 -6.96 4.36 0.77
C ARG A 29 -7.58 5.76 0.91
N ASP A 30 -6.87 6.69 1.52
CA ASP A 30 -7.31 8.09 1.64
C ASP A 30 -7.46 8.73 0.26
N ALA A 31 -6.50 8.53 -0.63
CA ALA A 31 -6.59 8.98 -2.03
C ALA A 31 -7.84 8.44 -2.75
N GLN A 32 -8.19 7.17 -2.49
CA GLN A 32 -9.37 6.55 -3.08
C GLN A 32 -10.66 7.13 -2.51
N THR A 33 -10.67 7.47 -1.21
CA THR A 33 -11.80 8.09 -0.52
C THR A 33 -12.04 9.52 -1.03
N HIS A 34 -10.98 10.33 -1.11
CA HIS A 34 -11.05 11.68 -1.68
C HIS A 34 -11.47 11.68 -3.15
N ALA A 35 -11.05 10.68 -3.94
CA ALA A 35 -11.52 10.53 -5.32
C ALA A 35 -13.00 10.15 -5.42
N GLN A 36 -13.56 9.40 -4.47
CA GLN A 36 -14.99 9.10 -4.40
C GLN A 36 -15.78 10.35 -3.99
N HIS A 37 -15.35 11.05 -2.94
CA HIS A 37 -15.97 12.31 -2.53
C HIS A 37 -15.93 13.37 -3.63
N ALA A 38 -14.85 13.42 -4.42
CA ALA A 38 -14.77 14.31 -5.58
C ALA A 38 -15.88 14.01 -6.60
N GLN A 39 -16.12 12.74 -6.90
CA GLN A 39 -17.19 12.32 -7.83
C GLN A 39 -18.58 12.63 -7.27
N GLU A 40 -18.83 12.36 -5.99
CA GLU A 40 -20.09 12.71 -5.33
C GLU A 40 -20.34 14.22 -5.36
N LYS A 41 -19.32 15.03 -5.03
CA LYS A 41 -19.42 16.49 -5.04
C LYS A 41 -19.58 17.05 -6.45
N ALA A 42 -18.99 16.43 -7.46
CA ALA A 42 -19.21 16.78 -8.86
C ALA A 42 -20.65 16.50 -9.28
N ALA A 43 -21.20 15.35 -8.89
CA ALA A 43 -22.60 14.97 -9.15
C ALA A 43 -23.60 15.90 -8.44
N GLU A 44 -23.25 16.41 -7.25
CA GLU A 44 -24.01 17.45 -6.52
C GLU A 44 -23.90 18.85 -7.16
N GLY A 45 -23.15 19.03 -8.25
CA GLY A 45 -22.90 20.32 -8.89
C GLY A 45 -21.89 21.22 -8.15
N LYS A 46 -21.21 20.70 -7.12
CA LYS A 46 -20.20 21.42 -6.32
C LYS A 46 -18.81 21.24 -6.94
N VAL A 47 -18.64 21.71 -8.18
CA VAL A 47 -17.42 21.49 -8.98
C VAL A 47 -16.14 21.98 -8.30
N ASP A 48 -16.15 23.11 -7.60
CA ASP A 48 -14.98 23.62 -6.88
C ASP A 48 -14.53 22.69 -5.75
N ARG A 49 -15.50 22.10 -5.03
CA ARG A 49 -15.20 21.12 -3.98
C ARG A 49 -14.75 19.79 -4.57
N ALA A 50 -15.32 19.38 -5.69
CA ALA A 50 -14.86 18.20 -6.42
C ALA A 50 -13.40 18.34 -6.84
N SER A 51 -13.02 19.49 -7.41
CA SER A 51 -11.64 19.77 -7.80
C SER A 51 -10.70 19.80 -6.59
N GLN A 52 -11.11 20.38 -5.46
CA GLN A 52 -10.32 20.33 -4.22
C GLN A 52 -10.12 18.90 -3.71
N GLU A 53 -11.17 18.08 -3.66
CA GLU A 53 -11.08 16.69 -3.22
C GLU A 53 -10.23 15.86 -4.20
N GLN A 54 -10.29 16.13 -5.50
CA GLN A 54 -9.43 15.49 -6.49
C GLN A 54 -7.96 15.89 -6.33
N ALA A 55 -7.67 17.14 -5.96
CA ALA A 55 -6.32 17.59 -5.66
C ALA A 55 -5.75 16.89 -4.42
N LYS A 56 -6.53 16.76 -3.34
CA LYS A 56 -6.16 15.98 -2.16
C LYS A 56 -5.89 14.52 -2.50
N ALA A 57 -6.75 13.91 -3.32
CA ALA A 57 -6.54 12.55 -3.79
C ALA A 57 -5.22 12.38 -4.56
N ALA A 58 -4.81 13.38 -5.34
CA ALA A 58 -3.52 13.36 -6.03
C ALA A 58 -2.34 13.51 -5.07
N GLU A 59 -2.48 14.37 -4.06
CA GLU A 59 -1.49 14.58 -3.00
C GLU A 59 -1.29 13.30 -2.17
N ASP A 60 -2.37 12.64 -1.77
CA ASP A 60 -2.32 11.38 -1.03
C ASP A 60 -1.69 10.26 -1.87
N ARG A 61 -1.93 10.20 -3.19
CA ARG A 61 -1.20 9.26 -4.07
C ARG A 61 0.29 9.56 -4.12
N ALA A 62 0.67 10.84 -4.14
CA ALA A 62 2.08 11.21 -4.12
C ALA A 62 2.74 10.82 -2.79
N GLN A 63 2.04 11.01 -1.66
CA GLN A 63 2.49 10.57 -0.34
C GLN A 63 2.58 9.04 -0.26
N ALA A 64 1.59 8.30 -0.80
CA ALA A 64 1.63 6.85 -0.89
C ALA A 64 2.88 6.36 -1.64
N ASN A 65 3.16 6.94 -2.81
CA ASN A 65 4.34 6.58 -3.60
C ASN A 65 5.66 6.90 -2.88
N GLY A 66 5.71 8.03 -2.16
CA GLY A 66 6.85 8.42 -1.35
C GLY A 66 7.08 7.44 -0.18
N ALA A 67 6.03 7.12 0.55
CA ALA A 67 6.04 6.15 1.63
C ALA A 67 6.49 4.77 1.12
N ALA A 68 5.89 4.27 0.03
CA ALA A 68 6.24 2.98 -0.57
C ALA A 68 7.73 2.88 -0.93
N ALA A 69 8.31 3.97 -1.45
CA ALA A 69 9.72 4.04 -1.81
C ALA A 69 10.66 3.96 -0.59
N THR A 70 10.18 4.37 0.59
CA THR A 70 10.92 4.28 1.85
C THR A 70 10.66 2.96 2.58
N GLU A 71 9.42 2.48 2.60
CA GLU A 71 9.01 1.21 3.22
C GLU A 71 9.64 0.01 2.50
N GLY A 72 9.70 0.03 1.17
CA GLY A 72 10.35 -1.02 0.37
C GLY A 72 11.87 -1.11 0.54
N ARG A 73 12.51 -0.15 1.21
CA ARG A 73 13.94 -0.19 1.55
C ARG A 73 14.23 -0.76 2.94
N HIS A 74 13.20 -0.98 3.76
CA HIS A 74 13.33 -1.64 5.05
C HIS A 74 13.13 -3.17 4.99
N THR A 75 12.81 -3.73 3.83
CA THR A 75 12.91 -5.17 3.65
C THR A 75 14.39 -5.55 3.62
N PRO A 76 14.89 -6.37 4.56
CA PRO A 76 16.24 -6.89 4.44
C PRO A 76 16.33 -7.61 3.08
N PRO A 77 17.44 -7.46 2.32
CA PRO A 77 17.63 -8.28 1.14
C PRO A 77 17.44 -9.72 1.58
N ASP A 78 16.56 -10.44 0.89
CA ASP A 78 16.41 -11.88 1.06
C ASP A 78 17.83 -12.44 0.96
N SER A 79 18.42 -12.77 2.10
CA SER A 79 19.74 -13.37 2.15
C SER A 79 19.50 -14.75 1.59
N ALA A 80 19.60 -14.83 0.26
CA ALA A 80 19.72 -16.05 -0.49
C ALA A 80 21.02 -16.71 -0.06
N VAL A 81 21.04 -17.23 1.16
CA VAL A 81 22.01 -18.23 1.60
C VAL A 81 21.70 -19.41 0.69
N PRO A 82 22.57 -19.72 -0.28
CA PRO A 82 22.27 -20.77 -1.22
C PRO A 82 22.12 -22.08 -0.44
N GLY A 83 21.16 -22.92 -0.87
CA GLY A 83 20.78 -24.14 -0.14
C GLY A 83 21.90 -25.15 0.13
N TYR A 84 23.11 -24.94 -0.39
CA TYR A 84 24.30 -25.74 -0.10
C TYR A 84 24.96 -25.43 1.26
N ILE A 85 24.55 -24.36 1.98
CA ILE A 85 24.97 -24.12 3.39
C ILE A 85 23.98 -24.77 4.38
N LYS A 86 23.05 -25.62 3.92
CA LYS A 86 22.44 -26.61 4.81
C LYS A 86 23.45 -27.74 5.00
N THR A 87 24.16 -27.70 6.13
CA THR A 87 24.99 -28.79 6.63
C THR A 87 24.25 -30.12 6.42
N PRO A 88 24.83 -31.12 5.73
CA PRO A 88 24.15 -32.40 5.59
C PRO A 88 23.89 -32.94 6.98
N ALA A 89 22.62 -33.26 7.25
CA ALA A 89 22.23 -33.97 8.46
C ALA A 89 23.14 -35.19 8.58
N LYS A 90 23.87 -35.28 9.69
CA LYS A 90 24.67 -36.47 9.99
C LYS A 90 23.73 -37.67 9.99
N GLU A 91 23.78 -38.44 8.93
CA GLU A 91 23.32 -39.81 8.90
C GLU A 91 24.21 -40.56 9.91
N ASN A 92 23.62 -40.88 11.07
CA ASN A 92 24.27 -41.75 12.05
C ASN A 92 23.96 -43.21 11.67
N PRO A 93 24.95 -44.12 11.77
CA PRO A 93 24.81 -45.53 11.40
C PRO A 93 23.87 -46.32 12.31
#